data_AF-A0A1V8UKV9-F1
#
_entry.id   AF-A0A1V8UKV9-F1
#
_cell.length_a   1.000
_cell.length_b   1.000
_cell.length_c   1.000
_cell.angle_alpha   90.00
_cell.angle_beta   90.00
_cell.angle_gamma   90.00
#
_symmetry.space_group_name_H-M   'P 1'
#
loop_
_entity.id
_entity.type
_entity.pdbx_description
1 polymer ?
#
loop_
_entity_poly.entity_id
_entity_poly.type
_entity_poly.pdbx_seq_one_letter_code
_entity_poly.pdbx_strand_id
1 'polypeptide(L)'
;LPYTTAVIKEVLRLNPAASSIRSADSQTHLTDPKTGEPLIMVPDMMLWLLHWSMHRDPEVWGPTVNTFNPDRFLPENSSTLPEAYWRPFERGIRNCIGQDLAMIESRVALALVVRQFEFTAAFDAVDQMAGDGTMYGKDPKYREGTQELLGDEAYPVLVGTAKPREGMPMRVKLAA
;
A
#
# COMPACT_ATOMS: atom_id res chain seq x y z
N LEU A 1 13.84 8.48 -13.57
CA LEU A 1 12.87 7.38 -13.77
C LEU A 1 11.47 7.78 -13.29
N PRO A 2 10.77 8.69 -14.00
CA PRO A 2 9.46 9.20 -13.56
C PRO A 2 8.41 8.08 -13.45
N TYR A 3 8.28 7.24 -14.48
CA TYR A 3 7.30 6.14 -14.48
C TYR A 3 7.56 5.10 -13.39
N THR A 4 8.83 4.69 -13.17
CA THR A 4 9.20 3.81 -12.05
C THR A 4 8.81 4.40 -10.69
N THR A 5 8.98 5.72 -10.53
CA THR A 5 8.55 6.42 -9.30
C THR A 5 7.03 6.38 -9.17
N ALA A 6 6.31 6.61 -10.26
CA ALA A 6 4.85 6.58 -10.32
C ALA A 6 4.29 5.20 -9.95
N VAL A 7 4.90 4.13 -10.47
CA VAL A 7 4.61 2.73 -10.09
C VAL A 7 4.76 2.52 -8.59
N ILE A 8 5.89 2.93 -8.00
CA ILE A 8 6.12 2.78 -6.55
C ILE A 8 5.08 3.55 -5.74
N LYS A 9 4.74 4.77 -6.15
CA LYS A 9 3.73 5.59 -5.46
C LYS A 9 2.35 4.95 -5.52
N GLU A 10 1.98 4.34 -6.63
CA GLU A 10 0.70 3.64 -6.79
C GLU A 10 0.64 2.33 -6.00
N VAL A 11 1.75 1.56 -5.96
CA VAL A 11 1.84 0.40 -5.07
C VAL A 11 1.65 0.83 -3.62
N LEU A 12 2.30 1.90 -3.16
CA LEU A 12 2.17 2.39 -1.79
C LEU A 12 0.80 3.00 -1.47
N ARG A 13 0.08 3.49 -2.49
CA ARG A 13 -1.30 3.95 -2.34
C ARG A 13 -2.24 2.77 -2.12
N LEU A 14 -2.16 1.74 -2.97
CA LEU A 14 -3.02 0.57 -2.86
C LEU A 14 -2.62 -0.32 -1.68
N ASN A 15 -1.34 -0.45 -1.39
CA ASN A 15 -0.82 -1.37 -0.40
C ASN A 15 0.10 -0.62 0.59
N PRO A 16 -0.45 0.30 1.40
CA PRO A 16 0.35 1.04 2.37
C PRO A 16 0.91 0.08 3.42
N ALA A 17 2.18 0.27 3.78
CA ALA A 17 2.89 -0.60 4.71
C ALA A 17 2.32 -0.55 6.14
N ALA A 18 1.80 0.61 6.55
CA ALA A 18 1.25 0.86 7.86
C ALA A 18 0.20 1.99 7.82
N SER A 19 -0.57 2.07 8.90
CA SER A 19 -1.40 3.21 9.28
C SER A 19 -0.83 3.84 10.55
N SER A 20 -1.36 4.97 11.01
CA SER A 20 -0.84 5.61 12.22
C SER A 20 -1.95 5.93 13.23
N ILE A 21 -1.63 5.85 14.52
CA ILE A 21 -2.56 6.14 15.62
C ILE A 21 -2.05 7.37 16.38
N ARG A 22 -2.96 8.22 16.83
CA ARG A 22 -2.71 9.35 17.74
C ARG A 22 -3.61 9.21 18.96
N SER A 23 -3.17 9.70 20.12
CA SER A 23 -4.07 9.90 21.26
C SER A 23 -4.56 11.33 21.24
N ALA A 24 -5.86 11.53 21.39
CA ALA A 24 -6.44 12.84 21.64
C ALA A 24 -6.22 13.20 23.12
N ASP A 25 -5.70 14.40 23.36
CA ASP A 25 -5.69 14.98 24.70
C ASP A 25 -6.95 15.84 24.94
N SER A 26 -7.07 16.40 26.13
CA SER A 26 -8.19 17.28 26.49
C SER A 26 -8.24 18.60 25.70
N GLN A 27 -7.20 18.92 24.93
CA GLN A 27 -7.10 20.12 24.08
C GLN A 27 -7.28 19.79 22.59
N THR A 28 -7.48 18.52 22.25
CA THR A 28 -7.65 18.08 20.87
C THR A 28 -9.06 18.39 20.41
N HIS A 29 -9.18 19.28 19.43
CA HIS A 29 -10.44 19.64 18.79
C HIS A 29 -10.35 19.33 17.30
N LEU A 30 -11.31 18.54 16.81
CA LEU A 30 -11.47 18.24 15.39
C LEU A 30 -12.82 18.76 14.92
N THR A 31 -12.88 19.17 13.66
CA THR A 31 -14.09 19.66 13.01
C THR A 31 -14.30 18.84 11.75
N ASP A 32 -15.55 18.48 11.48
CA ASP A 32 -15.91 17.85 10.21
C ASP A 32 -15.70 18.88 9.09
N PRO A 33 -14.82 18.61 8.11
CA PRO A 33 -14.55 19.55 7.03
C PRO A 33 -15.75 19.76 6.08
N LYS A 34 -16.75 18.87 6.07
CA LYS A 34 -17.95 18.98 5.23
C LYS A 34 -19.04 19.83 5.88
N THR A 35 -19.25 19.69 7.20
CA THR A 35 -20.35 20.37 7.92
C THR A 35 -19.88 21.57 8.73
N GLY A 36 -18.60 21.63 9.10
CA GLY A 36 -18.06 22.64 10.03
C GLY A 36 -18.38 22.37 11.49
N GLU A 37 -19.05 21.26 11.80
CA GLU A 37 -19.44 20.91 13.17
C GLU A 37 -18.28 20.26 13.93
N PRO A 38 -18.15 20.51 15.26
CA PRO A 38 -17.13 19.87 16.08
C PRO A 38 -17.40 18.36 16.19
N LEU A 39 -16.34 17.56 16.02
CA LEU A 39 -16.38 16.13 16.33
C LEU A 39 -16.29 15.93 17.84
N ILE A 40 -17.00 14.90 18.34
CA ILE A 40 -16.92 14.53 19.75
C ILE A 40 -15.56 13.90 20.02
N MET A 41 -14.74 14.60 20.80
CA MET A 41 -13.43 14.14 21.24
C MET A 41 -13.50 13.79 22.73
N VAL A 42 -13.07 12.59 23.08
CA VAL A 42 -12.95 12.15 24.48
C VAL A 42 -11.46 12.17 24.85
N PRO A 43 -11.07 12.63 26.05
CA PRO A 43 -9.69 12.48 26.52
C PRO A 43 -9.23 11.04 26.39
N ASP A 44 -7.99 10.86 25.92
CA ASP A 44 -7.35 9.56 25.66
C ASP A 44 -7.99 8.74 24.52
N MET A 45 -8.87 9.35 23.72
CA MET A 45 -9.41 8.71 22.52
C MET A 45 -8.30 8.44 21.50
N MET A 46 -8.19 7.20 21.05
CA MET A 46 -7.30 6.84 19.96
C MET A 46 -7.89 7.21 18.60
N LEU A 47 -7.18 8.04 17.85
CA LEU A 47 -7.49 8.45 16.49
C LEU A 47 -6.65 7.64 15.52
N TRP A 48 -7.30 6.81 14.72
CA TRP A 48 -6.63 5.97 13.74
C TRP A 48 -6.71 6.59 12.34
N LEU A 49 -5.57 7.00 11.80
CA LEU A 49 -5.40 7.46 10.43
C LEU A 49 -5.26 6.24 9.51
N LEU A 50 -6.40 5.78 8.99
CA LEU A 50 -6.50 4.59 8.15
C LEU A 50 -6.06 4.87 6.71
N HIS A 51 -4.75 4.75 6.44
CA HIS A 51 -4.18 5.03 5.11
C HIS A 51 -4.85 4.21 4.00
N TRP A 52 -5.12 2.92 4.25
CA TRP A 52 -5.75 2.05 3.26
C TRP A 52 -7.11 2.58 2.79
N SER A 53 -7.94 3.08 3.71
CA SER A 53 -9.25 3.66 3.41
C SER A 53 -9.13 5.03 2.75
N MET A 54 -8.26 5.91 3.28
CA MET A 54 -8.01 7.24 2.70
C MET A 54 -7.49 7.16 1.26
N HIS A 55 -6.63 6.18 0.99
CA HIS A 55 -6.07 5.93 -0.34
C HIS A 55 -7.07 5.25 -1.27
N ARG A 56 -8.23 4.83 -0.75
CA ARG A 56 -9.34 4.23 -1.51
C ARG A 56 -10.62 5.05 -1.55
N ASP A 57 -10.56 6.30 -1.14
CA ASP A 57 -11.71 7.20 -1.22
C ASP A 57 -12.01 7.58 -2.68
N PRO A 58 -13.15 7.17 -3.26
CA PRO A 58 -13.51 7.51 -4.63
C PRO A 58 -13.81 9.00 -4.82
N GLU A 59 -14.15 9.76 -3.76
CA GLU A 59 -14.30 11.21 -3.85
C GLU A 59 -12.96 11.90 -4.17
N VAL A 60 -11.84 11.27 -3.79
CA VAL A 60 -10.48 11.80 -3.98
C VAL A 60 -9.81 11.19 -5.21
N TRP A 61 -9.90 9.86 -5.35
CA TRP A 61 -9.14 9.10 -6.36
C TRP A 61 -9.98 8.75 -7.60
N GLY A 62 -11.26 9.09 -7.60
CA GLY A 62 -12.20 8.85 -8.69
C GLY A 62 -12.71 7.39 -8.76
N PRO A 63 -13.47 7.06 -9.80
CA PRO A 63 -14.16 5.76 -9.90
C PRO A 63 -13.20 4.57 -10.08
N THR A 64 -12.00 4.82 -10.61
CA THR A 64 -10.97 3.79 -10.85
C THR A 64 -10.03 3.61 -9.65
N VAL A 65 -10.47 3.97 -8.44
CA VAL A 65 -9.65 4.00 -7.22
C VAL A 65 -9.04 2.65 -6.84
N ASN A 66 -9.70 1.54 -7.17
CA ASN A 66 -9.18 0.20 -6.90
C ASN A 66 -8.29 -0.33 -8.03
N THR A 67 -8.25 0.34 -9.17
CA THR A 67 -7.40 -0.03 -10.30
C THR A 67 -5.99 0.50 -10.10
N PHE A 68 -4.99 -0.36 -10.29
CA PHE A 68 -3.58 0.04 -10.35
C PHE A 68 -3.34 0.94 -11.56
N ASN A 69 -3.10 2.22 -11.33
CA ASN A 69 -2.83 3.20 -12.37
C ASN A 69 -1.66 4.14 -11.97
N PRO A 70 -0.42 3.83 -12.39
CA PRO A 70 0.74 4.69 -12.15
C PRO A 70 0.58 6.10 -12.73
N ASP A 71 -0.17 6.27 -13.83
CA ASP A 71 -0.25 7.54 -14.55
C ASP A 71 -0.78 8.68 -13.68
N ARG A 72 -1.52 8.37 -12.60
CA ARG A 72 -1.97 9.33 -11.58
C ARG A 72 -0.84 10.17 -10.99
N PHE A 73 0.36 9.62 -10.92
CA PHE A 73 1.52 10.25 -10.31
C PHE A 73 2.52 10.82 -11.31
N LEU A 74 2.20 10.78 -12.60
CA LEU A 74 2.98 11.48 -13.61
C LEU A 74 2.74 12.99 -13.52
N PRO A 75 3.75 13.83 -13.87
CA PRO A 75 3.67 15.28 -13.70
C PRO A 75 2.39 15.90 -14.28
N GLU A 76 1.93 15.40 -15.43
CA GLU A 76 0.79 15.89 -16.19
C GLU A 76 -0.55 15.68 -15.45
N ASN A 77 -0.63 14.67 -14.59
CA ASN A 77 -1.84 14.30 -13.84
C ASN A 77 -1.75 14.67 -12.34
N SER A 78 -0.53 14.78 -11.82
CA SER A 78 -0.26 14.90 -10.37
C SER A 78 -0.80 16.18 -9.72
N SER A 79 -0.99 17.26 -10.50
CA SER A 79 -1.52 18.54 -10.00
C SER A 79 -3.00 18.49 -9.61
N THR A 80 -3.71 17.43 -10.00
CA THR A 80 -5.14 17.23 -9.66
C THR A 80 -5.34 16.53 -8.33
N LEU A 81 -4.28 15.93 -7.75
CA LEU A 81 -4.38 15.21 -6.48
C LEU A 81 -4.40 16.21 -5.33
N PRO A 82 -5.41 16.16 -4.43
CA PRO A 82 -5.47 17.05 -3.29
C PRO A 82 -4.23 16.91 -2.39
N GLU A 83 -3.77 18.03 -1.85
CA GLU A 83 -2.58 18.07 -1.01
C GLU A 83 -2.75 17.14 0.20
N ALA A 84 -1.71 16.38 0.56
CA ALA A 84 -1.69 15.50 1.73
C ALA A 84 -2.54 14.23 1.68
N TYR A 85 -3.09 13.81 0.53
CA TYR A 85 -3.89 12.58 0.44
C TYR A 85 -3.07 11.33 0.09
N TRP A 86 -1.92 11.48 -0.59
CA TRP A 86 -0.93 10.42 -0.68
C TRP A 86 -0.07 10.42 0.61
N ARG A 87 -0.33 9.45 1.50
CA ARG A 87 0.15 9.41 2.89
C ARG A 87 0.84 8.09 3.32
N PRO A 88 1.55 7.34 2.46
CA PRO A 88 2.11 6.05 2.89
C PRO A 88 3.23 6.17 3.94
N PHE A 89 3.80 7.37 4.08
CA PHE A 89 4.86 7.70 5.04
C PHE A 89 4.40 8.67 6.13
N GLU A 90 3.09 8.88 6.26
CA GLU A 90 2.48 9.87 7.16
C GLU A 90 2.92 11.33 6.86
N ARG A 91 2.40 12.31 7.61
CA ARG A 91 2.79 13.73 7.53
C ARG A 91 3.02 14.33 8.92
N GLY A 92 3.72 15.46 8.98
CA GLY A 92 3.96 16.24 10.19
C GLY A 92 5.13 15.71 11.00
N ILE A 93 5.18 16.03 12.30
CA ILE A 93 6.30 15.67 13.19
C ILE A 93 6.50 14.16 13.40
N ARG A 94 5.59 13.32 12.90
CA ARG A 94 5.63 11.86 12.94
C ARG A 94 5.70 11.25 11.54
N ASN A 95 6.07 12.02 10.51
CA ASN A 95 6.35 11.46 9.20
C ASN A 95 7.57 10.52 9.25
N CYS A 96 7.64 9.59 8.30
CA CYS A 96 8.75 8.67 8.21
C CYS A 96 10.03 9.41 7.83
N ILE A 97 11.00 9.47 8.76
CA ILE A 97 12.33 10.05 8.50
C ILE A 97 13.08 9.30 7.39
N GLY A 98 12.74 8.03 7.15
CA GLY A 98 13.34 7.19 6.11
C GLY A 98 12.65 7.25 4.74
N GLN A 99 11.63 8.11 4.55
CA GLN A 99 10.86 8.16 3.31
C GLN A 99 11.75 8.37 2.06
N ASP A 100 12.69 9.32 2.11
CA ASP A 100 13.53 9.63 0.95
C ASP A 100 14.45 8.46 0.60
N LEU A 101 15.05 7.82 1.61
CA LEU A 101 15.87 6.64 1.42
C LEU A 101 15.05 5.48 0.84
N ALA A 102 13.88 5.19 1.42
CA ALA A 102 12.99 4.12 0.95
C ALA A 102 12.57 4.33 -0.52
N MET A 103 12.26 5.56 -0.91
CA MET A 103 11.92 5.89 -2.30
C MET A 103 13.13 5.78 -3.24
N ILE A 104 14.34 6.11 -2.80
CA ILE A 104 15.57 5.92 -3.59
C ILE A 104 15.84 4.43 -3.78
N GLU A 105 15.92 3.67 -2.69
CA GLU A 105 16.22 2.24 -2.71
C GLU A 105 15.20 1.46 -3.53
N SER A 106 13.90 1.74 -3.35
CA SER A 106 12.84 1.09 -4.12
C SER A 106 12.97 1.38 -5.62
N ARG A 107 13.32 2.62 -6.01
CA ARG A 107 13.54 2.96 -7.42
C ARG A 107 14.73 2.23 -8.02
N VAL A 108 15.84 2.17 -7.29
CA VAL A 108 17.06 1.49 -7.74
C VAL A 108 16.83 -0.02 -7.83
N ALA A 109 16.30 -0.64 -6.77
CA ALA A 109 16.00 -2.06 -6.74
C ALA A 109 15.04 -2.46 -7.86
N LEU A 110 13.92 -1.74 -8.00
CA LEU A 110 12.94 -2.02 -9.05
C LEU A 110 13.56 -1.92 -10.44
N ALA A 111 14.31 -0.84 -10.72
CA ALA A 111 14.94 -0.63 -12.02
C ALA A 111 15.97 -1.71 -12.37
N LEU A 112 16.76 -2.18 -11.40
CA LEU A 112 17.75 -3.24 -11.62
C LEU A 112 17.07 -4.60 -11.83
N VAL A 113 16.05 -4.92 -11.03
CA VAL A 113 15.34 -6.20 -11.08
C VAL A 113 14.58 -6.34 -12.39
N VAL A 114 13.74 -5.37 -12.77
CA VAL A 114 12.92 -5.47 -14.00
C VAL A 114 13.73 -5.35 -15.28
N ARG A 115 14.96 -4.83 -15.20
CA ARG A 115 15.90 -4.82 -16.33
C ARG A 115 16.51 -6.21 -16.59
N GLN A 116 16.65 -7.03 -15.55
CA GLN A 116 17.30 -8.33 -15.65
C GLN A 116 16.32 -9.49 -15.75
N PHE A 117 15.10 -9.33 -15.26
CA PHE A 117 14.15 -10.42 -15.09
C PHE A 117 12.77 -10.07 -15.64
N GLU A 118 12.13 -11.05 -16.26
CA GLU A 118 10.71 -11.06 -16.56
C GLU A 118 9.97 -11.90 -15.53
N PHE A 119 8.85 -11.37 -15.04
CA PHE A 119 8.01 -11.99 -14.02
C PHE A 119 6.67 -12.39 -14.63
N THR A 120 6.16 -13.54 -14.25
CA THR A 120 4.79 -13.96 -14.54
C THR A 120 4.17 -14.48 -13.25
N ALA A 121 3.00 -13.95 -12.88
CA ALA A 121 2.26 -14.44 -11.72
C ALA A 121 2.01 -15.95 -11.84
N ALA A 122 2.08 -16.64 -10.72
CA ALA A 122 1.95 -18.10 -10.65
C ALA A 122 1.08 -18.54 -9.48
N PHE A 123 -0.04 -17.83 -9.25
CA PHE A 123 -1.00 -18.13 -8.19
C PHE A 123 -1.57 -19.56 -8.31
N ASP A 124 -1.55 -20.14 -9.52
CA ASP A 124 -1.88 -21.52 -9.82
C ASP A 124 -0.89 -22.56 -9.27
N ALA A 125 0.30 -22.12 -8.84
CA ALA A 125 1.43 -22.97 -8.49
C ALA A 125 1.83 -22.90 -7.00
N VAL A 126 0.99 -22.32 -6.12
CA VAL A 126 1.27 -22.20 -4.68
C VAL A 126 1.60 -23.57 -4.06
N ASP A 127 0.88 -24.62 -4.45
CA ASP A 127 1.10 -25.98 -3.93
C ASP A 127 2.47 -26.55 -4.30
N GLN A 128 3.05 -26.10 -5.42
CA GLN A 128 4.39 -26.51 -5.85
C GLN A 128 5.49 -25.90 -4.96
N MET A 129 5.15 -24.91 -4.13
CA MET A 129 6.04 -24.28 -3.15
C MET A 129 6.06 -24.98 -1.79
N ALA A 130 5.32 -26.08 -1.59
CA ALA A 130 5.21 -26.78 -0.30
C ALA A 130 6.55 -27.19 0.34
N GLY A 131 7.65 -27.24 -0.43
CA GLY A 131 9.00 -27.59 0.02
C GLY A 131 9.98 -26.43 0.16
N ASP A 132 9.59 -25.17 -0.08
CA ASP A 132 10.51 -24.03 -0.15
C ASP A 132 10.98 -23.48 1.21
N GLY A 133 10.46 -24.05 2.31
CA GLY A 133 10.80 -23.65 3.67
C GLY A 133 10.03 -22.42 4.18
N THR A 134 9.23 -21.76 3.33
CA THR A 134 8.40 -20.62 3.73
C THR A 134 7.20 -21.06 4.57
N MET A 135 6.61 -20.10 5.28
CA MET A 135 5.38 -20.34 6.05
C MET A 135 4.20 -20.74 5.14
N TYR A 136 4.15 -20.26 3.90
CA TYR A 136 3.10 -20.59 2.92
C TYR A 136 3.22 -22.04 2.43
N GLY A 137 4.44 -22.53 2.28
CA GLY A 137 4.71 -23.93 1.92
C GLY A 137 4.35 -24.90 3.04
N LYS A 138 4.65 -24.54 4.29
CA LYS A 138 4.58 -25.44 5.46
C LYS A 138 3.21 -25.60 6.10
N ASP A 139 2.38 -24.57 6.08
CA ASP A 139 1.11 -24.55 6.81
C ASP A 139 -0.04 -24.20 5.84
N PRO A 140 -0.87 -25.19 5.46
CA PRO A 140 -1.96 -25.02 4.49
C PRO A 140 -2.94 -23.91 4.86
N LYS A 141 -3.07 -23.53 6.13
CA LYS A 141 -4.00 -22.47 6.56
C LYS A 141 -3.70 -21.12 5.94
N TYR A 142 -2.45 -20.86 5.52
CA TYR A 142 -2.08 -19.60 4.85
C TYR A 142 -2.53 -19.54 3.38
N ARG A 143 -3.14 -20.62 2.88
CA ARG A 143 -3.79 -20.73 1.57
C ARG A 143 -5.32 -20.68 1.68
N GLU A 144 -5.84 -20.77 2.90
CA GLU A 144 -7.27 -20.67 3.16
C GLU A 144 -7.71 -19.22 3.28
N GLY A 145 -8.98 -18.95 2.93
CA GLY A 145 -9.60 -17.63 3.07
C GLY A 145 -9.85 -16.94 1.73
N THR A 146 -9.92 -15.61 1.78
CA THR A 146 -10.20 -14.77 0.60
C THR A 146 -9.12 -14.99 -0.46
N GLN A 147 -9.52 -15.25 -1.70
CA GLN A 147 -8.60 -15.46 -2.83
C GLN A 147 -8.51 -14.24 -3.74
N GLU A 148 -9.45 -13.30 -3.63
CA GLU A 148 -9.41 -12.04 -4.36
C GLU A 148 -9.89 -10.93 -3.43
N LEU A 149 -9.15 -9.82 -3.40
CA LEU A 149 -9.54 -8.63 -2.68
C LEU A 149 -9.72 -7.50 -3.68
N LEU A 150 -10.93 -6.97 -3.78
CA LEU A 150 -11.28 -5.87 -4.70
C LEU A 150 -10.95 -6.19 -6.17
N GLY A 151 -11.06 -7.46 -6.56
CA GLY A 151 -10.78 -7.94 -7.92
C GLY A 151 -9.30 -8.15 -8.23
N ASP A 152 -8.42 -8.16 -7.21
CA ASP A 152 -7.00 -8.47 -7.35
C ASP A 152 -6.63 -9.69 -6.49
N GLU A 153 -5.84 -10.60 -7.06
CA GLU A 153 -5.25 -11.72 -6.32
C GLU A 153 -4.02 -11.26 -5.51
N ALA A 154 -3.34 -10.20 -5.96
CA ALA A 154 -2.16 -9.66 -5.33
C ALA A 154 -2.51 -8.61 -4.26
N TYR A 155 -2.74 -9.06 -3.03
CA TYR A 155 -2.95 -8.16 -1.89
C TYR A 155 -2.17 -8.57 -0.63
N PRO A 156 -1.89 -7.62 0.29
CA PRO A 156 -1.22 -7.91 1.55
C PRO A 156 -2.18 -8.51 2.58
N VAL A 157 -1.73 -9.55 3.28
CA VAL A 157 -2.35 -10.12 4.48
C VAL A 157 -1.54 -9.74 5.71
N LEU A 158 -2.19 -9.64 6.87
CA LEU A 158 -1.51 -9.33 8.12
C LEU A 158 -1.08 -10.63 8.82
N VAL A 159 0.21 -10.90 8.83
CA VAL A 159 0.81 -12.02 9.60
C VAL A 159 1.90 -11.46 10.51
N GLY A 160 1.47 -10.79 11.58
CA GLY A 160 2.30 -9.94 12.44
C GLY A 160 2.75 -8.63 11.77
N THR A 161 3.11 -8.70 10.49
CA THR A 161 3.40 -7.57 9.58
C THR A 161 2.67 -7.78 8.26
N ALA A 162 2.59 -6.75 7.42
CA ALA A 162 2.05 -6.89 6.08
C ALA A 162 2.92 -7.86 5.26
N LYS A 163 2.31 -8.90 4.69
CA LYS A 163 2.96 -9.93 3.90
C LYS A 163 2.12 -10.22 2.64
N PRO A 164 2.73 -10.61 1.51
CA PRO A 164 1.96 -10.99 0.33
C PRO A 164 1.06 -12.21 0.62
N ARG A 165 -0.20 -12.21 0.16
CA ARG A 165 -1.07 -13.40 0.22
C ARG A 165 -0.36 -14.58 -0.45
N GLU A 166 -0.27 -15.72 0.24
CA GLU A 166 0.39 -16.94 -0.25
C GLU A 166 1.83 -16.75 -0.74
N GLY A 167 2.49 -15.66 -0.33
CA GLY A 167 3.83 -15.31 -0.80
C GLY A 167 3.88 -14.74 -2.23
N MET A 168 2.74 -14.59 -2.92
CA MET A 168 2.64 -14.16 -4.32
C MET A 168 3.64 -14.89 -5.23
N PRO A 169 3.45 -16.21 -5.46
CA PRO A 169 4.31 -16.98 -6.36
C PRO A 169 4.48 -16.31 -7.72
N MET A 170 5.72 -16.30 -8.20
CA MET A 170 6.07 -15.81 -9.53
C MET A 170 7.02 -16.78 -10.23
N ARG A 171 6.78 -17.00 -11.51
CA ARG A 171 7.76 -17.58 -12.43
C ARG A 171 8.69 -16.45 -12.89
N VAL A 172 9.99 -16.70 -12.83
CA VAL A 172 11.02 -15.71 -13.15
C VAL A 172 11.95 -16.29 -14.21
N LYS A 173 12.25 -15.50 -15.25
CA LYS A 173 13.29 -15.82 -16.24
C LYS A 173 14.13 -14.57 -16.52
N LEU A 174 15.32 -14.76 -17.09
CA LEU A 174 16.14 -13.64 -17.54
C LEU A 174 15.42 -12.90 -18.69
N ALA A 175 15.44 -11.56 -18.63
CA ALA A 175 15.02 -10.72 -19.73
C ALA A 175 15.98 -10.92 -20.91
N ALA A 176 15.44 -11.04 -22.12
CA ALA A 176 16.20 -11.26 -23.35
C ALA A 176 16.89 -9.98 -23.84
#